data_AF-A0A7S0TLY4-F1
#
_entry.id   AF-A0A7S0TLY4-F1
#
_cell.length_a   1.000
_cell.length_b   1.000
_cell.length_c   1.000
_cell.angle_alpha   90.00
_cell.angle_beta   90.00
_cell.angle_gamma   90.00
#
_symmetry.space_group_name_H-M   'P 1'
#
loop_
_entity.id
_entity.type
_entity.pdbx_description
1 polymer ?
#
loop_
_entity_poly.entity_id
_entity_poly.type
_entity_poly.pdbx_seq_one_letter_code
_entity_poly.pdbx_strand_id
1 'polypeptide(L)'
;GDEDDGGEEDEDDYERDTEALEWEEDLVEQVEYAMCRMYEHHGEAFLPSLDQLLPWFSERLQDIDPAQQRLSVNLFDDLLELGSAGVGGTPLPCHGLASRFAASLIQCSRSDDPDLRQAAIYGVGLCAQHGGQSFTPFIDDAVNTLSFAASTPNARSEDFEAGTDNAISALGKIAQYQAIAPVQASQLWTMWLAYLPLKADIPEALLVHRQLCQLVEANNPDILGPNHSNLARILAIFSQVLETDTCDEGITRNIRTILHQAQAGLGDAVE
;
A
#
# COMPACT_ATOMS: atom_id res chain seq x y z
N GLY A 1 9.94 32.73 51.85
CA GLY A 1 8.95 32.30 50.85
C GLY A 1 9.57 32.77 49.58
N ASP A 2 10.32 31.88 48.95
CA ASP A 2 10.83 32.08 47.61
C ASP A 2 10.06 31.03 46.80
N GLU A 3 8.95 31.51 46.24
CA GLU A 3 8.17 30.86 45.17
C GLU A 3 9.06 30.99 43.91
N ASP A 4 9.47 29.89 43.30
CA ASP A 4 8.70 29.19 42.26
C ASP A 4 8.33 30.12 41.09
N ASP A 5 9.35 30.57 40.36
CA ASP A 5 9.25 31.48 39.20
C ASP A 5 10.09 30.96 38.01
N GLY A 6 10.46 29.67 38.04
CA GLY A 6 11.25 29.00 36.99
C GLY A 6 10.47 27.92 36.23
N GLY A 7 9.14 27.86 36.42
CA GLY A 7 8.27 26.90 35.75
C GLY A 7 7.41 27.50 34.62
N GLU A 8 7.01 28.77 34.73
CA GLU A 8 6.11 29.40 33.74
C GLU A 8 6.85 29.77 32.43
N GLU A 9 8.10 30.24 32.47
CA GLU A 9 8.85 30.58 31.24
C GLU A 9 9.22 29.34 30.40
N ASP A 10 9.46 28.20 31.05
CA ASP A 10 9.76 26.95 30.35
C ASP A 10 8.47 26.35 29.73
N GLU A 11 7.34 26.36 30.44
CA GLU A 11 6.04 25.89 29.91
C GLU A 11 5.58 26.71 28.69
N ASP A 12 5.71 28.04 28.72
CA ASP A 12 5.37 28.92 27.60
C ASP A 12 6.22 28.66 26.33
N ASP A 13 7.49 28.28 26.48
CA ASP A 13 8.38 27.97 25.34
C ASP A 13 8.06 26.58 24.75
N TYR A 14 7.76 25.59 25.59
CA TYR A 14 7.30 24.27 25.13
C TYR A 14 5.94 24.34 24.41
N GLU A 15 4.99 25.12 24.92
CA GLU A 15 3.70 25.33 24.26
C GLU A 15 3.89 26.00 22.91
N ARG A 16 4.75 27.02 22.84
CA ARG A 16 5.06 27.72 21.58
C ARG A 16 5.73 26.83 20.54
N ASP A 17 6.68 25.99 20.94
CA ASP A 17 7.33 25.04 20.04
C ASP A 17 6.33 23.98 19.53
N THR A 18 5.42 23.53 20.40
CA THR A 18 4.35 22.60 20.01
C THR A 18 3.40 23.24 18.99
N GLU A 19 2.93 24.46 19.26
CA GLU A 19 2.11 25.22 18.31
C GLU A 19 2.82 25.44 16.97
N ALA A 20 4.13 25.70 16.99
CA ALA A 20 4.91 25.90 15.77
C ALA A 20 4.98 24.62 14.91
N LEU A 21 5.11 23.45 15.55
CA LEU A 21 5.11 22.16 14.87
C LEU A 21 3.74 21.83 14.26
N GLU A 22 2.65 22.04 15.02
CA GLU A 22 1.28 21.86 14.52
C GLU A 22 1.02 22.75 13.30
N TRP A 23 1.48 24.00 13.34
CA TRP A 23 1.39 24.92 12.20
C TRP A 23 2.23 24.49 10.99
N GLU A 24 3.39 23.84 11.20
CA GLU A 24 4.19 23.30 10.10
C GLU A 24 3.46 22.13 9.42
N GLU A 25 2.88 21.22 10.21
CA GLU A 25 2.08 20.09 9.70
C GLU A 25 0.88 20.59 8.89
N ASP A 26 0.07 21.50 9.45
CA ASP A 26 -1.06 22.13 8.77
C ASP A 26 -0.65 22.78 7.44
N LEU A 27 0.48 23.48 7.42
CA LEU A 27 0.98 24.14 6.21
C LEU A 27 1.35 23.12 5.13
N VAL A 28 1.96 22.00 5.52
CA VAL A 28 2.33 20.95 4.57
C VAL A 28 1.09 20.29 3.97
N GLU A 29 0.06 20.01 4.78
CA GLU A 29 -1.22 19.50 4.27
C GLU A 29 -1.88 20.47 3.28
N GLN A 30 -1.84 21.79 3.54
CA GLN A 30 -2.38 22.78 2.60
C GLN A 30 -1.59 22.83 1.28
N VAL A 31 -0.27 22.64 1.36
CA VAL A 31 0.60 22.59 0.17
C VAL A 31 0.29 21.32 -0.63
N GLU A 32 0.22 20.16 0.02
CA GLU A 32 -0.21 18.89 -0.58
C GLU A 32 -1.56 19.01 -1.26
N TYR A 33 -2.57 19.49 -0.55
CA TYR A 33 -3.91 19.73 -1.09
C TYR A 33 -3.85 20.61 -2.36
N ALA A 34 -3.12 21.72 -2.31
CA ALA A 34 -2.97 22.61 -3.47
C ALA A 34 -2.34 21.88 -4.66
N MET A 35 -1.29 21.08 -4.45
CA MET A 35 -0.65 20.30 -5.52
C MET A 35 -1.58 19.24 -6.10
N CYS A 36 -2.32 18.52 -5.26
CA CYS A 36 -3.34 17.57 -5.69
C CYS A 36 -4.42 18.27 -6.52
N ARG A 37 -4.95 19.41 -6.09
CA ARG A 37 -5.92 20.19 -6.88
C ARG A 37 -5.36 20.69 -8.22
N MET A 38 -4.08 21.07 -8.25
CA MET A 38 -3.42 21.47 -9.50
C MET A 38 -3.29 20.28 -10.45
N TYR A 39 -2.87 19.12 -9.95
CA TYR A 39 -2.78 17.90 -10.75
C TYR A 39 -4.15 17.41 -11.23
N GLU A 40 -5.17 17.48 -10.38
CA GLU A 40 -6.56 17.17 -10.73
C GLU A 40 -7.05 17.99 -11.92
N HIS A 41 -6.76 19.29 -11.93
CA HIS A 41 -7.24 20.20 -12.96
C HIS A 41 -6.41 20.17 -14.25
N HIS A 42 -5.10 19.94 -14.14
CA HIS A 42 -4.15 20.10 -15.25
C HIS A 42 -3.51 18.79 -15.74
N GLY A 43 -3.61 17.69 -14.99
CA GLY A 43 -3.00 16.41 -15.31
C GLY A 43 -1.50 16.53 -15.59
N GLU A 44 -1.03 15.91 -16.68
CA GLU A 44 0.40 15.95 -17.07
C GLU A 44 0.94 17.36 -17.30
N ALA A 45 0.09 18.34 -17.63
CA ALA A 45 0.54 19.72 -17.83
C ALA A 45 1.06 20.37 -16.54
N PHE A 46 0.72 19.82 -15.37
CA PHE A 46 1.28 20.25 -14.08
C PHE A 46 2.66 19.66 -13.80
N LEU A 47 3.04 18.55 -14.43
CA LEU A 47 4.30 17.84 -14.10
C LEU A 47 5.56 18.71 -14.21
N PRO A 48 5.73 19.60 -15.20
CA PRO A 48 6.89 20.50 -15.25
C PRO A 48 6.95 21.50 -14.08
N SER A 49 5.80 21.85 -13.49
CA SER A 49 5.74 22.68 -12.28
C SER A 49 6.04 21.85 -11.04
N LEU A 50 5.52 20.62 -10.97
CA LEU A 50 5.88 19.66 -9.93
C LEU A 50 7.40 19.39 -9.91
N ASP A 51 8.02 19.24 -11.09
CA ASP A 51 9.46 19.03 -11.25
C ASP A 51 10.31 20.13 -10.61
N GLN A 52 9.80 21.37 -10.54
CA GLN A 52 10.50 22.48 -9.88
C GLN A 52 10.44 22.40 -8.35
N LEU A 53 9.47 21.67 -7.81
CA LEU A 53 9.30 21.46 -6.37
C LEU A 53 10.00 20.19 -5.88
N LEU A 54 10.33 19.25 -6.78
CA LEU A 54 11.03 18.00 -6.44
C LEU A 54 12.31 18.17 -5.59
N PRO A 55 13.15 19.21 -5.78
CA PRO A 55 14.31 19.40 -4.91
C PRO A 55 13.96 19.56 -3.42
N TRP A 56 12.84 20.22 -3.11
CA TRP A 56 12.39 20.42 -1.73
C TRP A 56 11.97 19.09 -1.09
N PHE A 57 11.18 18.28 -1.81
CA PHE A 57 10.81 16.94 -1.33
C PHE A 57 12.02 16.02 -1.22
N SER A 58 12.96 16.14 -2.16
CA SER A 58 14.20 15.36 -2.14
C SER A 58 15.05 15.69 -0.90
N GLU A 59 15.06 16.94 -0.46
CA GLU A 59 15.73 17.35 0.79
C GLU A 59 15.05 16.73 2.01
N ARG A 60 13.71 16.79 2.11
CA ARG A 60 12.94 16.20 3.21
C ARG A 60 13.07 14.67 3.28
N LEU A 61 13.19 13.99 2.14
CA LEU A 61 13.48 12.55 2.08
C LEU A 61 14.86 12.17 2.64
N GLN A 62 15.79 13.12 2.78
CA GLN A 62 17.10 12.91 3.40
C GLN A 62 17.13 13.33 4.87
N ASP A 63 16.01 13.76 5.44
CA ASP A 63 15.95 14.14 6.84
C ASP A 63 16.21 12.94 7.76
N ILE A 64 16.72 13.19 8.96
CA ILE A 64 16.90 12.14 9.98
C ILE A 64 15.56 11.75 10.62
N ASP A 65 14.60 12.67 10.65
CA ASP A 65 13.27 12.45 11.23
C ASP A 65 12.35 11.73 10.22
N PRO A 66 11.85 10.51 10.55
CA PRO A 66 10.91 9.80 9.71
C PRO A 66 9.61 10.56 9.42
N ALA A 67 9.15 11.41 10.34
CA ALA A 67 7.95 12.21 10.12
C ALA A 67 8.14 13.18 8.95
N GLN A 68 9.31 13.82 8.86
CA GLN A 68 9.67 14.72 7.76
C GLN A 68 9.77 13.99 6.41
N GLN A 69 10.32 12.77 6.41
CA GLN A 69 10.34 11.94 5.20
C GLN A 69 8.90 11.55 4.77
N ARG A 70 8.03 11.23 5.73
CA ARG A 70 6.65 10.79 5.49
C ARG A 70 5.81 11.85 4.80
N LEU A 71 6.05 13.14 5.06
CA LEU A 71 5.40 14.24 4.34
C LEU A 71 5.61 14.15 2.81
N SER A 72 6.82 13.81 2.38
CA SER A 72 7.10 13.64 0.95
C SER A 72 6.47 12.37 0.38
N VAL A 73 6.45 11.29 1.16
CA VAL A 73 5.84 10.01 0.78
C VAL A 73 4.33 10.17 0.60
N ASN A 74 3.64 10.78 1.56
CA ASN A 74 2.19 10.98 1.54
C ASN A 74 1.75 11.76 0.29
N LEU A 75 2.43 12.87 -0.03
CA LEU A 75 2.16 13.62 -1.25
C LEU A 75 2.30 12.75 -2.51
N PHE A 76 3.34 11.92 -2.57
CA PHE A 76 3.57 11.08 -3.76
C PHE A 76 2.47 10.05 -3.91
N ASP A 77 2.01 9.48 -2.81
CA ASP A 77 0.91 8.52 -2.76
C ASP A 77 -0.39 9.17 -3.19
N ASP A 78 -0.70 10.35 -2.65
CA ASP A 78 -1.88 11.16 -3.01
C ASP A 78 -1.91 11.50 -4.51
N LEU A 79 -0.77 11.92 -5.09
CA LEU A 79 -0.68 12.21 -6.52
C LEU A 79 -0.86 10.96 -7.39
N LEU A 80 -0.33 9.81 -6.96
CA LEU A 80 -0.48 8.53 -7.67
C LEU A 80 -1.93 8.03 -7.59
N GLU A 81 -2.56 8.12 -6.42
CA GLU A 81 -3.93 7.70 -6.17
C GLU A 81 -4.94 8.61 -6.89
N LEU A 82 -4.74 9.93 -6.83
CA LEU A 82 -5.53 10.88 -7.62
C LEU A 82 -5.36 10.61 -9.12
N GLY A 83 -4.15 10.25 -9.53
CA GLY A 83 -3.84 9.80 -10.88
C GLY A 83 -4.72 8.63 -11.34
N SER A 84 -4.86 7.62 -10.48
CA SER A 84 -5.61 6.40 -10.81
C SER A 84 -7.12 6.55 -10.68
N ALA A 85 -7.61 7.23 -9.65
CA ALA A 85 -9.03 7.52 -9.44
C ALA A 85 -9.56 8.47 -10.52
N GLY A 86 -8.73 9.43 -10.93
CA GLY A 86 -9.04 10.40 -11.96
C GLY A 86 -10.14 11.39 -11.58
N VAL A 87 -10.59 12.21 -12.54
CA VAL A 87 -11.66 13.20 -12.34
C VAL A 87 -12.94 12.72 -12.98
N GLY A 88 -14.00 12.56 -12.19
CA GLY A 88 -15.28 12.03 -12.68
C GLY A 88 -15.17 10.61 -13.25
N GLY A 89 -14.21 9.81 -12.75
CA GLY A 89 -13.94 8.44 -13.21
C GLY A 89 -13.09 8.33 -14.48
N THR A 90 -12.49 9.42 -14.95
CA THR A 90 -11.52 9.41 -16.06
C THR A 90 -10.10 9.46 -15.50
N PRO A 91 -9.31 8.36 -15.59
CA PRO A 91 -7.95 8.32 -15.06
C PRO A 91 -7.08 9.44 -15.62
N LEU A 92 -6.27 10.05 -14.76
CA LEU A 92 -5.26 11.01 -15.16
C LEU A 92 -3.96 10.26 -15.50
N PRO A 93 -3.15 10.75 -16.45
CA PRO A 93 -1.92 10.05 -16.79
C PRO A 93 -0.89 10.14 -15.65
N CYS A 94 -0.70 9.05 -14.91
CA CYS A 94 0.18 8.96 -13.74
C CYS A 94 1.49 8.21 -13.99
N HIS A 95 1.71 7.68 -15.20
CA HIS A 95 2.91 6.91 -15.54
C HIS A 95 4.22 7.67 -15.30
N GLY A 96 4.22 8.99 -15.49
CA GLY A 96 5.38 9.83 -15.22
C GLY A 96 5.70 9.99 -13.73
N LEU A 97 4.71 9.83 -12.84
CA LEU A 97 4.88 9.97 -11.39
C LEU A 97 5.67 8.78 -10.82
N ALA A 98 5.33 7.55 -11.23
CA ALA A 98 6.02 6.36 -10.76
C ALA A 98 7.54 6.41 -11.02
N SER A 99 7.98 6.87 -12.20
CA SER A 99 9.42 7.01 -12.49
C SER A 99 10.13 8.06 -11.63
N ARG A 100 9.40 9.05 -11.09
CA ARG A 100 9.97 10.10 -10.23
C ARG A 100 10.16 9.61 -8.81
N PHE A 101 9.23 8.79 -8.32
CA PHE A 101 9.12 8.51 -6.89
C PHE A 101 9.46 7.07 -6.49
N ALA A 102 9.39 6.11 -7.40
CA ALA A 102 9.56 4.68 -7.07
C ALA A 102 10.86 4.38 -6.32
N ALA A 103 11.99 4.99 -6.71
CA ALA A 103 13.26 4.78 -6.02
C ALA A 103 13.21 5.26 -4.56
N SER A 104 12.67 6.45 -4.32
CA SER A 104 12.53 7.02 -2.98
C SER A 104 11.55 6.23 -2.13
N LEU A 105 10.41 5.82 -2.70
CA LEU A 105 9.42 4.98 -2.01
C LEU A 105 10.05 3.64 -1.58
N ILE A 106 10.77 2.96 -2.48
CA ILE A 106 11.47 1.70 -2.16
C ILE A 106 12.54 1.92 -1.07
N GLN A 107 13.24 3.06 -1.10
CA GLN A 107 14.21 3.39 -0.05
C GLN A 107 13.51 3.57 1.32
N CYS A 108 12.43 4.35 1.38
CA CYS A 108 11.68 4.61 2.62
C CYS A 108 10.98 3.34 3.14
N SER A 109 10.62 2.38 2.28
CA SER A 109 10.12 1.06 2.70
C SER A 109 11.12 0.24 3.53
N ARG A 110 12.38 0.68 3.64
CA ARG A 110 13.41 0.06 4.49
C ARG A 110 13.56 0.74 5.85
N SER A 111 12.80 1.81 6.13
CA SER A 111 12.86 2.54 7.40
C SER A 111 12.53 1.64 8.58
N ASP A 112 13.20 1.82 9.73
CA ASP A 112 12.81 1.16 10.99
C ASP A 112 11.60 1.82 11.67
N ASP A 113 11.17 2.98 11.18
CA ASP A 113 9.92 3.63 11.57
C ASP A 113 8.71 2.94 10.91
N PRO A 114 7.74 2.41 11.68
CA PRO A 114 6.62 1.64 11.15
C PRO A 114 5.71 2.47 10.23
N ASP A 115 5.41 3.72 10.60
CA ASP A 115 4.48 4.58 9.86
C ASP A 115 5.06 4.98 8.51
N LEU A 116 6.32 5.43 8.49
CA LEU A 116 7.03 5.73 7.24
C LEU A 116 7.17 4.50 6.36
N ARG A 117 7.49 3.33 6.95
CA ARG A 117 7.59 2.07 6.22
C ARG A 117 6.26 1.72 5.58
N GLN A 118 5.16 1.78 6.32
CA GLN A 118 3.82 1.46 5.82
C GLN A 118 3.39 2.40 4.68
N ALA A 119 3.55 3.72 4.86
CA ALA A 119 3.23 4.71 3.83
C ALA A 119 4.04 4.44 2.56
N ALA A 120 5.36 4.29 2.68
CA ALA A 120 6.21 4.05 1.51
C ALA A 120 5.87 2.74 0.77
N ILE A 121 5.53 1.68 1.51
CA ILE A 121 5.10 0.39 0.94
C ILE A 121 3.77 0.55 0.19
N TYR A 122 2.83 1.33 0.72
CA TYR A 122 1.58 1.65 0.04
C TYR A 122 1.84 2.32 -1.32
N GLY A 123 2.71 3.35 -1.34
CA GLY A 123 3.17 4.00 -2.56
C GLY A 123 3.84 3.09 -3.58
N VAL A 124 4.66 2.13 -3.13
CA VAL A 124 5.21 1.10 -4.03
C VAL A 124 4.10 0.26 -4.66
N GLY A 125 3.05 -0.08 -3.89
CA GLY A 125 1.85 -0.74 -4.40
C GLY A 125 1.12 0.08 -5.47
N LEU A 126 0.95 1.38 -5.25
CA LEU A 126 0.37 2.29 -6.25
C LEU A 126 1.22 2.37 -7.52
N CYS A 127 2.54 2.46 -7.37
CA CYS A 127 3.48 2.39 -8.49
C CYS A 127 3.32 1.08 -9.29
N ALA A 128 3.20 -0.05 -8.61
CA ALA A 128 3.01 -1.34 -9.24
C ALA A 128 1.66 -1.46 -9.98
N GLN A 129 0.60 -0.86 -9.47
CA GLN A 129 -0.72 -0.94 -10.07
C GLN A 129 -0.94 0.07 -11.21
N HIS A 130 -0.37 1.27 -11.07
CA HIS A 130 -0.72 2.43 -11.91
C HIS A 130 0.47 3.03 -12.68
N GLY A 131 1.72 2.73 -12.27
CA GLY A 131 2.92 3.28 -12.90
C GLY A 131 3.23 2.72 -14.29
N GLY A 132 2.58 1.62 -14.69
CA GLY A 132 2.81 0.95 -15.97
C GLY A 132 4.29 0.65 -16.23
N GLN A 133 4.76 0.84 -17.48
CA GLN A 133 6.14 0.52 -17.88
C GLN A 133 7.20 1.38 -17.18
N SER A 134 6.84 2.56 -16.68
CA SER A 134 7.76 3.42 -15.93
C SER A 134 8.23 2.79 -14.62
N PHE A 135 7.46 1.84 -14.07
CA PHE A 135 7.83 1.11 -12.86
C PHE A 135 8.77 -0.08 -13.14
N THR A 136 8.85 -0.55 -14.38
CA THR A 136 9.63 -1.75 -14.75
C THR A 136 11.07 -1.77 -14.24
N PRO A 137 11.86 -0.68 -14.27
CA PRO A 137 13.23 -0.68 -13.76
C PRO A 137 13.36 -0.96 -12.25
N PHE A 138 12.28 -0.82 -11.50
CA PHE A 138 12.27 -0.88 -10.04
C PHE A 138 11.69 -2.19 -9.49
N ILE A 139 11.10 -3.03 -10.33
CA ILE A 139 10.35 -4.22 -9.91
C ILE A 139 11.19 -5.15 -9.03
N ASP A 140 12.41 -5.49 -9.45
CA ASP A 140 13.23 -6.44 -8.70
C ASP A 140 13.61 -5.90 -7.31
N ASP A 141 13.93 -4.62 -7.21
CA ASP A 141 14.24 -3.99 -5.91
C ASP A 141 13.00 -3.86 -5.03
N ALA A 142 11.85 -3.52 -5.62
CA ALA A 142 10.57 -3.49 -4.94
C ALA A 142 10.20 -4.87 -4.39
N VAL A 143 10.28 -5.93 -5.20
CA VAL A 143 9.99 -7.31 -4.77
C VAL A 143 10.89 -7.71 -3.60
N ASN A 144 12.20 -7.50 -3.71
CA ASN A 144 13.13 -7.85 -2.63
C ASN A 144 12.83 -7.08 -1.35
N THR A 145 12.56 -5.77 -1.46
CA THR A 145 12.28 -4.90 -0.32
C THR A 145 10.97 -5.26 0.37
N LEU A 146 9.90 -5.47 -0.39
CA LEU A 146 8.57 -5.85 0.12
C LEU A 146 8.59 -7.25 0.76
N SER A 147 9.23 -8.23 0.10
CA SER A 147 9.38 -9.57 0.66
C SER A 147 10.20 -9.58 1.94
N PHE A 148 11.23 -8.74 2.05
CA PHE A 148 11.99 -8.55 3.29
C PHE A 148 11.11 -7.95 4.39
N ALA A 149 10.41 -6.84 4.11
CA ALA A 149 9.54 -6.17 5.07
C ALA A 149 8.48 -7.12 5.64
N ALA A 150 7.86 -7.94 4.80
CA ALA A 150 6.85 -8.92 5.23
C ALA A 150 7.42 -10.09 6.04
N SER A 151 8.74 -10.33 6.01
CA SER A 151 9.37 -11.50 6.65
C SER A 151 10.30 -11.15 7.81
N THR A 152 10.35 -9.88 8.24
CA THR A 152 11.12 -9.51 9.42
C THR A 152 10.55 -10.17 10.69
N PRO A 153 11.38 -10.43 11.72
CA PRO A 153 10.91 -11.07 12.95
C PRO A 153 9.78 -10.33 13.67
N ASN A 154 9.72 -9.00 13.51
CA ASN A 154 8.68 -8.14 14.06
C ASN A 154 7.52 -7.86 13.10
N ALA A 155 7.48 -8.46 11.89
CA ALA A 155 6.43 -8.18 10.89
C ALA A 155 4.99 -8.40 11.39
N ARG A 156 4.81 -9.18 12.47
CA ARG A 156 3.49 -9.45 13.09
C ARG A 156 3.32 -8.80 14.46
N SER A 157 4.15 -7.82 14.82
CA SER A 157 3.88 -6.97 15.99
C SER A 157 2.82 -5.93 15.67
N GLU A 158 2.17 -5.40 16.71
CA GLU A 158 1.14 -4.36 16.61
C GLU A 158 1.55 -3.19 15.70
N ASP A 159 2.78 -2.69 15.86
CA ASP A 159 3.28 -1.55 15.09
C ASP A 159 3.56 -1.87 13.59
N PHE A 160 3.81 -3.13 13.23
CA PHE A 160 4.31 -3.49 11.88
C PHE A 160 3.34 -4.38 11.08
N GLU A 161 2.26 -4.86 11.68
CA GLU A 161 1.33 -5.77 11.01
C GLU A 161 0.60 -5.07 9.86
N ALA A 162 0.23 -3.80 10.01
CA ALA A 162 -0.39 -3.00 8.94
C ALA A 162 0.57 -2.77 7.76
N GLY A 163 1.83 -2.40 8.03
CA GLY A 163 2.87 -2.34 7.00
C GLY A 163 3.12 -3.68 6.30
N THR A 164 3.00 -4.80 7.02
CA THR A 164 3.10 -6.15 6.46
C THR A 164 1.92 -6.50 5.56
N ASP A 165 0.70 -6.15 5.98
CA ASP A 165 -0.50 -6.32 5.15
C ASP A 165 -0.36 -5.53 3.84
N ASN A 166 0.15 -4.30 3.90
CA ASN A 166 0.40 -3.46 2.72
C ASN A 166 1.50 -4.04 1.83
N ALA A 167 2.53 -4.66 2.42
CA ALA A 167 3.59 -5.32 1.67
C ALA A 167 3.05 -6.50 0.85
N ILE A 168 2.17 -7.30 1.47
CA ILE A 168 1.52 -8.43 0.78
C ILE A 168 0.58 -7.91 -0.30
N SER A 169 -0.20 -6.86 -0.04
CA SER A 169 -1.01 -6.22 -1.08
C SER A 169 -0.16 -5.74 -2.26
N ALA A 170 0.93 -5.02 -2.00
CA ALA A 170 1.84 -4.52 -3.02
C ALA A 170 2.48 -5.64 -3.85
N LEU A 171 2.91 -6.75 -3.23
CA LEU A 171 3.42 -7.92 -3.96
C LEU A 171 2.35 -8.54 -4.88
N GLY A 172 1.09 -8.60 -4.43
CA GLY A 172 -0.05 -9.02 -5.25
C GLY A 172 -0.30 -8.07 -6.43
N LYS A 173 -0.19 -6.76 -6.21
CA LYS A 173 -0.27 -5.73 -7.27
C LYS A 173 0.86 -5.90 -8.29
N ILE A 174 2.10 -6.15 -7.87
CA ILE A 174 3.22 -6.45 -8.77
C ILE A 174 2.92 -7.70 -9.61
N ALA A 175 2.52 -8.81 -8.97
CA ALA A 175 2.24 -10.06 -9.66
C ALA A 175 1.08 -9.97 -10.66
N GLN A 176 0.10 -9.10 -10.40
CA GLN A 176 -1.07 -8.91 -11.25
C GLN A 176 -0.84 -7.93 -12.41
N TYR A 177 -0.19 -6.79 -12.15
CA TYR A 177 -0.17 -5.66 -13.08
C TYR A 177 1.14 -5.50 -13.85
N GLN A 178 2.24 -6.08 -13.36
CA GLN A 178 3.55 -5.91 -13.97
C GLN A 178 3.96 -7.10 -14.84
N ALA A 179 4.68 -6.81 -15.92
CA ALA A 179 5.18 -7.81 -16.85
C ALA A 179 6.46 -8.48 -16.30
N ILE A 180 6.28 -9.43 -15.38
CA ILE A 180 7.37 -10.19 -14.76
C ILE A 180 7.49 -11.61 -15.34
N ALA A 181 8.63 -12.26 -15.08
CA ALA A 181 8.83 -13.63 -15.53
C ALA A 181 7.81 -14.58 -14.86
N PRO A 182 7.23 -15.57 -15.58
CA PRO A 182 6.22 -16.47 -15.00
C PRO A 182 6.66 -17.15 -13.70
N VAL A 183 7.93 -17.55 -13.61
CA VAL A 183 8.49 -18.17 -12.39
C VAL A 183 8.47 -17.20 -11.21
N GLN A 184 8.77 -15.92 -11.43
CA GLN A 184 8.72 -14.88 -10.41
C GLN A 184 7.27 -14.62 -9.98
N ALA A 185 6.34 -14.55 -10.94
CA ALA A 185 4.91 -14.41 -10.64
C ALA A 185 4.39 -15.57 -9.77
N SER A 186 4.69 -16.82 -10.11
CA SER A 186 4.29 -17.98 -9.31
C SER A 186 4.87 -17.94 -7.89
N GLN A 187 6.12 -17.48 -7.72
CA GLN A 187 6.74 -17.29 -6.41
C GLN A 187 6.02 -16.22 -5.58
N LEU A 188 5.69 -15.08 -6.21
CA LEU A 188 4.92 -14.01 -5.57
C LEU A 188 3.55 -14.49 -5.13
N TRP A 189 2.80 -15.19 -6.01
CA TRP A 189 1.50 -15.74 -5.64
C TRP A 189 1.56 -16.78 -4.51
N THR A 190 2.62 -17.60 -4.49
CA THR A 190 2.86 -18.56 -3.41
C THR A 190 3.06 -17.83 -2.08
N MET A 191 3.92 -16.81 -2.05
CA MET A 191 4.17 -16.01 -0.84
C MET A 191 2.92 -15.23 -0.44
N TRP A 192 2.26 -14.58 -1.39
CA TRP A 192 1.05 -13.79 -1.16
C TRP A 192 -0.04 -14.63 -0.50
N LEU A 193 -0.36 -15.80 -1.07
CA LEU A 193 -1.33 -16.72 -0.48
C LEU A 193 -0.86 -17.26 0.87
N ALA A 194 0.46 -17.36 1.09
CA ALA A 194 1.05 -17.82 2.34
C ALA A 194 0.76 -16.89 3.53
N TYR A 195 0.49 -15.61 3.28
CA TYR A 195 0.31 -14.60 4.32
C TYR A 195 -1.16 -14.27 4.65
N LEU A 196 -2.11 -14.80 3.87
CA LEU A 196 -3.53 -14.55 4.08
C LEU A 196 -4.14 -15.40 5.22
N PRO A 197 -5.19 -14.88 5.89
CA PRO A 197 -5.84 -13.58 5.67
C PRO A 197 -5.07 -12.39 6.27
N LEU A 198 -5.26 -11.21 5.68
CA LEU A 198 -4.80 -9.92 6.22
C LEU A 198 -5.81 -9.39 7.25
N LYS A 199 -5.37 -8.57 8.21
CA LYS A 199 -6.17 -8.24 9.41
C LYS A 199 -5.96 -6.84 9.98
N ALA A 200 -4.77 -6.25 9.82
CA ALA A 200 -4.41 -5.00 10.47
C ALA A 200 -4.78 -3.78 9.62
N ASP A 201 -4.48 -3.79 8.32
CA ASP A 201 -4.89 -2.72 7.40
C ASP A 201 -6.20 -3.13 6.71
N ILE A 202 -7.35 -2.66 7.25
CA ILE A 202 -8.68 -3.07 6.78
C ILE A 202 -8.93 -2.71 5.30
N PRO A 203 -8.63 -1.48 4.82
CA PRO A 203 -8.71 -1.15 3.40
C PRO A 203 -7.94 -2.13 2.50
N GLU A 204 -6.68 -2.41 2.83
CA GLU A 204 -5.85 -3.31 2.02
C GLU A 204 -6.28 -4.77 2.15
N ALA A 205 -6.72 -5.21 3.33
CA ALA A 205 -7.30 -6.53 3.53
C ALA A 205 -8.54 -6.75 2.64
N LEU A 206 -9.44 -5.77 2.53
CA LEU A 206 -10.61 -5.83 1.64
C LEU A 206 -10.19 -5.97 0.17
N LEU A 207 -9.18 -5.22 -0.28
CA LEU A 207 -8.65 -5.31 -1.65
C LEU A 207 -8.09 -6.71 -1.92
N VAL A 208 -7.25 -7.22 -1.02
CA VAL A 208 -6.57 -8.51 -1.13
C VAL A 208 -7.54 -9.69 -1.05
N HIS A 209 -8.51 -9.67 -0.13
CA HIS A 209 -9.52 -10.72 -0.03
C HIS A 209 -10.46 -10.75 -1.24
N ARG A 210 -10.78 -9.58 -1.82
CA ARG A 210 -11.52 -9.50 -3.08
C ARG A 210 -10.69 -10.03 -4.25
N GLN A 211 -9.40 -9.72 -4.30
CA GLN A 211 -8.46 -10.25 -5.28
C GLN A 211 -8.37 -11.78 -5.20
N LEU A 212 -8.32 -12.36 -3.99
CA LEU A 212 -8.36 -13.81 -3.80
C LEU A 212 -9.61 -14.42 -4.43
N CYS A 213 -10.79 -13.84 -4.16
CA CYS A 213 -12.04 -14.31 -4.74
C CYS A 213 -11.98 -14.30 -6.28
N GLN A 214 -11.54 -13.18 -6.87
CA GLN A 214 -11.43 -13.03 -8.32
C GLN A 214 -10.47 -14.06 -8.94
N LEU A 215 -9.32 -14.30 -8.32
CA LEU A 215 -8.34 -15.27 -8.81
C LEU A 215 -8.88 -16.71 -8.74
N VAL A 216 -9.64 -17.04 -7.69
CA VAL A 216 -10.29 -18.35 -7.55
C VAL A 216 -11.39 -18.53 -8.59
N GLU A 217 -12.26 -17.54 -8.78
CA GLU A 217 -13.31 -17.55 -9.81
C GLU A 217 -12.72 -17.68 -11.22
N ALA A 218 -11.56 -17.06 -11.45
CA ALA A 218 -10.81 -17.16 -12.70
C ALA A 218 -10.07 -18.50 -12.89
N ASN A 219 -10.19 -19.45 -11.95
CA ASN A 219 -9.43 -20.71 -11.94
C ASN A 219 -7.92 -20.51 -12.10
N ASN A 220 -7.35 -19.50 -11.43
CA ASN A 220 -5.93 -19.19 -11.55
C ASN A 220 -5.08 -20.37 -11.03
N PRO A 221 -4.18 -20.94 -11.87
CA PRO A 221 -3.43 -22.15 -11.53
C PRO A 221 -2.34 -21.91 -10.46
N ASP A 222 -1.78 -20.71 -10.37
CA ASP A 222 -0.79 -20.35 -9.35
C ASP A 222 -1.46 -20.25 -7.96
N ILE A 223 -2.72 -19.81 -7.91
CA ILE A 223 -3.49 -19.72 -6.66
C ILE A 223 -4.06 -21.06 -6.24
N LEU A 224 -4.74 -21.79 -7.14
CA LEU A 224 -5.35 -23.08 -6.82
C LEU A 224 -4.30 -24.19 -6.62
N GLY A 225 -3.15 -24.07 -7.27
CA GLY A 225 -2.10 -25.09 -7.26
C GLY A 225 -2.48 -26.33 -8.10
N PRO A 226 -1.51 -27.23 -8.33
CA PRO A 226 -1.74 -28.45 -9.09
C PRO A 226 -2.81 -29.32 -8.42
N ASN A 227 -3.80 -29.77 -9.20
CA ASN A 227 -4.96 -30.53 -8.71
C ASN A 227 -5.71 -29.83 -7.57
N HIS A 228 -5.74 -28.49 -7.56
CA HIS A 228 -6.38 -27.67 -6.54
C HIS A 228 -5.84 -27.91 -5.12
N SER A 229 -4.53 -28.18 -5.00
CA SER A 229 -3.87 -28.46 -3.72
C SER A 229 -4.06 -27.37 -2.66
N ASN A 230 -4.28 -26.12 -3.07
CA ASN A 230 -4.47 -24.98 -2.18
C ASN A 230 -5.94 -24.76 -1.78
N LEU A 231 -6.90 -25.49 -2.36
CA LEU A 231 -8.32 -25.25 -2.14
C LEU A 231 -8.71 -25.32 -0.66
N ALA A 232 -8.24 -26.33 0.08
CA ALA A 232 -8.54 -26.46 1.51
C ALA A 232 -8.06 -25.24 2.32
N ARG A 233 -6.88 -24.70 1.98
CA ARG A 233 -6.34 -23.49 2.61
C ARG A 233 -7.17 -22.26 2.26
N ILE A 234 -7.56 -22.10 1.00
CA ILE A 234 -8.41 -21.00 0.52
C ILE A 234 -9.75 -21.01 1.25
N LEU A 235 -10.38 -22.18 1.40
CA LEU A 235 -11.61 -22.32 2.16
C LEU A 235 -11.44 -21.95 3.64
N ALA A 236 -10.30 -22.32 4.24
CA ALA A 236 -9.98 -21.91 5.61
C ALA A 236 -9.78 -20.39 5.73
N ILE A 237 -9.16 -19.74 4.75
CA ILE A 237 -9.05 -18.27 4.70
C ILE A 237 -10.43 -17.64 4.64
N PHE A 238 -11.31 -18.10 3.73
CA PHE A 238 -12.68 -17.61 3.63
C PHE A 238 -13.46 -17.75 4.94
N SER A 239 -13.33 -18.89 5.62
CA SER A 239 -14.00 -19.06 6.92
C SER A 239 -13.50 -18.11 8.02
N GLN A 240 -12.25 -17.66 7.94
CA GLN A 240 -11.66 -16.74 8.92
C GLN A 240 -12.05 -15.28 8.70
N VAL A 241 -12.31 -14.88 7.45
CA VAL A 241 -12.65 -13.48 7.13
C VAL A 241 -14.16 -13.24 7.15
N LEU A 242 -14.99 -14.27 6.98
CA LEU A 242 -16.44 -14.13 7.11
C LEU A 242 -16.81 -13.55 8.48
N GLU A 243 -17.75 -12.61 8.49
CA GLU A 243 -18.23 -11.92 9.70
C GLU A 243 -17.16 -11.06 10.41
N THR A 244 -16.09 -10.68 9.70
CA THR A 244 -15.11 -9.69 10.15
C THR A 244 -15.22 -8.39 9.34
N ASP A 245 -14.58 -7.33 9.81
CA ASP A 245 -14.41 -6.05 9.11
C ASP A 245 -13.57 -6.14 7.83
N THR A 246 -12.74 -7.18 7.70
CA THR A 246 -11.97 -7.48 6.47
C THR A 246 -12.79 -8.16 5.36
N CYS A 247 -14.12 -8.26 5.51
CA CYS A 247 -15.01 -8.91 4.56
C CYS A 247 -16.32 -8.15 4.37
N ASP A 248 -16.41 -7.38 3.28
CA ASP A 248 -17.64 -6.68 2.91
C ASP A 248 -18.71 -7.60 2.28
N GLU A 249 -19.87 -7.03 1.98
CA GLU A 249 -20.98 -7.76 1.35
C GLU A 249 -20.61 -8.33 -0.04
N GLY A 250 -19.72 -7.66 -0.77
CA GLY A 250 -19.22 -8.11 -2.07
C GLY A 250 -18.37 -9.36 -1.94
N ILE A 251 -17.40 -9.36 -1.03
CA ILE A 251 -16.55 -10.51 -0.71
C ILE A 251 -17.41 -11.67 -0.20
N THR A 252 -18.35 -11.40 0.71
CA THR A 252 -19.30 -12.41 1.20
C THR A 252 -20.08 -13.08 0.07
N ARG A 253 -20.55 -12.30 -0.92
CA ARG A 253 -21.26 -12.82 -2.09
C ARG A 253 -20.36 -13.70 -2.95
N ASN A 254 -19.12 -13.28 -3.19
CA ASN A 254 -18.16 -14.04 -4.00
C ASN A 254 -17.80 -15.37 -3.32
N ILE A 255 -17.49 -15.35 -2.01
CA ILE A 255 -17.23 -16.56 -1.23
C ILE A 255 -18.40 -17.53 -1.33
N ARG A 256 -19.65 -17.07 -1.20
CA ARG A 256 -20.84 -17.92 -1.33
C ARG A 256 -20.92 -18.58 -2.71
N THR A 257 -20.67 -17.83 -3.78
CA THR A 257 -20.63 -18.36 -5.15
C THR A 257 -19.58 -19.45 -5.30
N ILE A 258 -18.36 -19.20 -4.83
CA ILE A 258 -17.23 -20.14 -4.90
C ILE A 258 -17.56 -21.43 -4.13
N LEU A 259 -18.14 -21.32 -2.93
CA LEU A 259 -18.53 -22.47 -2.11
C LEU A 259 -19.58 -23.34 -2.80
N HIS A 260 -20.58 -22.74 -3.44
CA HIS A 260 -21.58 -23.48 -4.20
C HIS A 260 -20.99 -24.21 -5.41
N GLN A 261 -20.07 -23.57 -6.13
CA GLN A 261 -19.38 -24.20 -7.27
C GLN A 261 -18.51 -25.37 -6.83
N ALA A 262 -17.77 -25.21 -5.73
CA ALA A 262 -16.94 -26.28 -5.16
C ALA A 262 -17.78 -27.48 -4.70
N GLN A 263 -18.95 -27.26 -4.12
CA GLN A 263 -19.89 -28.31 -3.74
C GLN A 263 -20.46 -29.07 -4.95
N ALA A 264 -20.82 -28.35 -6.01
CA ALA A 264 -21.34 -28.97 -7.24
C ALA A 264 -20.27 -29.86 -7.92
N GLY A 265 -19.03 -29.35 -8.06
CA GLY A 265 -17.94 -30.12 -8.67
C GLY A 265 -17.49 -31.35 -7.87
N LEU A 266 -17.68 -31.34 -6.53
CA LEU A 266 -17.47 -32.51 -5.68
C LEU A 266 -18.59 -33.55 -5.82
N GLY A 267 -19.83 -33.12 -6.11
CA GLY A 267 -20.95 -34.02 -6.36
C GLY A 267 -20.77 -34.84 -7.64
N ASP A 268 -20.31 -34.20 -8.71
CA ASP A 268 -20.08 -34.84 -10.01
C ASP A 268 -18.87 -35.79 -10.03
N ALA A 269 -17.97 -35.71 -9.04
CA ALA A 269 -16.79 -36.58 -8.92
C ALA A 269 -17.05 -37.88 -8.13
N VAL A 270 -18.23 -38.01 -7.50
CA VAL A 270 -18.62 -39.14 -6.64
C VAL A 270 -19.70 -40.02 -7.29
N GLU A 271 -20.19 -39.65 -8.49
CA GLU A 271 -20.99 -40.50 -9.38
C GLU A 271 -20.14 -41.19 -10.45
#